data_AF-A0A2A5BP71-F1
#
_entry.id   AF-A0A2A5BP71-F1
#
_cell.length_a   1.000
_cell.length_b   1.000
_cell.length_c   1.000
_cell.angle_alpha   90.00
_cell.angle_beta   90.00
_cell.angle_gamma   90.00
#
_symmetry.space_group_name_H-M   'P 1'
#
loop_
_entity.id
_entity.type
_entity.pdbx_description
1 polymer ?
#
loop_
_entity_poly.entity_id
_entity_poly.type
_entity_poly.pdbx_seq_one_letter_code
_entity_poly.pdbx_strand_id
1 'polypeptide(L)'
;MKYIITLTAALFIGLTNSLFAQNQYDSVEIKTIKVDDGLYMLQGAGGNIGISSGVDGIFMIDDQFSPLTPKILAAIREISPEPVKFVINTHWHFDHTGGNENLGNMGVIIVAHDNVYKRLNSDQFMKDFNMNIPAAPKAALPVVTFNDRVSFHMNGLEIQARHFANAHTDGDSVIFFKNKNTIHTGDIFFNGLYPYIDSGAGGSIYGMIKTVKHILGQIDDQTKIIPGHGPLANKQDLQNYLQMLAQVVKSLEPLAQEGLPLEEAIKRDPLKNLNETWGGGFLKPEKFIEIIYATIQKHVKN
;
A
#
# COMPACT_ATOMS: atom_id res chain seq x y z
N MET A 1 40.78 -1.74 -60.13
CA MET A 1 39.40 -2.27 -60.22
C MET A 1 38.83 -2.23 -58.81
N LYS A 2 37.86 -1.33 -58.57
CA LYS A 2 37.23 -1.06 -57.27
C LYS A 2 36.27 -2.20 -56.91
N TYR A 3 36.35 -2.76 -55.71
CA TYR A 3 35.16 -3.20 -54.96
C TYR A 3 35.44 -3.04 -53.46
N ILE A 4 34.71 -2.09 -52.89
CA ILE A 4 34.57 -1.82 -51.45
C ILE A 4 33.51 -2.81 -50.95
N ILE A 5 33.86 -3.68 -50.01
CA ILE A 5 32.88 -4.48 -49.26
C ILE A 5 32.63 -3.74 -47.95
N THR A 6 31.49 -3.05 -47.89
CA THR A 6 30.99 -2.42 -46.67
C THR A 6 30.30 -3.49 -45.84
N LEU A 7 30.90 -3.88 -44.71
CA LEU A 7 30.24 -4.70 -43.70
C LEU A 7 29.23 -3.83 -42.94
N THR A 8 27.94 -4.08 -43.12
CA THR A 8 26.87 -3.52 -42.29
C THR A 8 26.88 -4.20 -40.93
N ALA A 9 27.36 -3.51 -39.90
CA ALA A 9 27.14 -3.90 -38.52
C ALA A 9 25.69 -3.59 -38.13
N ALA A 10 24.85 -4.63 -38.02
CA ALA A 10 23.52 -4.49 -37.45
C ALA A 10 23.64 -4.28 -35.94
N LEU A 11 23.33 -3.06 -35.50
CA LEU A 11 23.30 -2.65 -34.11
C LEU A 11 22.07 -3.28 -33.41
N PHE A 12 22.26 -4.43 -32.75
CA PHE A 12 21.27 -4.99 -31.83
C PHE A 12 21.36 -4.22 -30.50
N ILE A 13 20.67 -3.07 -30.41
CA ILE A 13 20.46 -2.36 -29.14
C ILE A 13 18.95 -2.35 -28.89
N GLY A 14 18.46 -3.35 -28.17
CA GLY A 14 17.02 -3.44 -27.89
C GLY A 14 16.59 -4.52 -26.90
N LEU A 15 17.50 -5.07 -26.07
CA LEU A 15 17.16 -6.16 -25.14
C LEU A 15 17.71 -5.98 -23.71
N THR A 16 18.35 -4.86 -23.38
CA THR A 16 19.01 -4.73 -22.07
C THR A 16 18.10 -4.25 -20.95
N ASN A 17 16.92 -3.67 -21.24
CA ASN A 17 16.06 -3.11 -20.18
C ASN A 17 15.15 -4.14 -19.49
N SER A 18 14.89 -5.31 -20.10
CA SER A 18 14.03 -6.34 -19.50
C SER A 18 14.76 -7.21 -18.47
N LEU A 19 16.06 -7.45 -18.65
CA LEU A 19 16.85 -8.30 -17.74
C LEU A 19 17.14 -7.64 -16.38
N PHE A 20 17.23 -6.31 -16.30
CA PHE A 20 17.48 -5.62 -15.03
C PHE A 20 16.26 -5.56 -14.11
N ALA A 21 15.04 -5.52 -14.65
CA ALA A 21 13.82 -5.50 -13.85
C ALA A 21 13.50 -6.87 -13.21
N GLN A 22 13.93 -7.97 -13.82
CA GLN A 22 13.67 -9.32 -13.33
C GLN A 22 14.57 -9.68 -12.13
N ASN A 23 15.80 -9.15 -12.08
CA ASN A 23 16.79 -9.47 -11.03
C ASN A 23 16.50 -8.84 -9.65
N GLN A 24 15.63 -7.83 -9.54
CA GLN A 24 15.41 -7.12 -8.26
C GLN A 24 14.69 -7.98 -7.21
N TYR A 25 13.81 -8.89 -7.66
CA TYR A 25 12.94 -9.65 -6.75
C TYR A 25 13.45 -11.05 -6.42
N ASP A 26 14.57 -11.47 -7.03
CA ASP A 26 15.12 -12.83 -6.87
C ASP A 26 15.55 -13.13 -5.43
N SER A 27 16.11 -12.14 -4.73
CA SER A 27 16.53 -12.26 -3.34
C SER A 27 15.41 -12.03 -2.32
N VAL A 28 14.21 -11.60 -2.76
CA VAL A 28 13.10 -11.34 -1.84
C VAL A 28 12.56 -12.66 -1.30
N GLU A 29 12.54 -12.78 0.02
CA GLU A 29 11.89 -13.87 0.74
C GLU A 29 10.52 -13.39 1.25
N ILE A 30 9.51 -14.25 1.10
CA ILE A 30 8.18 -14.00 1.68
C ILE A 30 8.15 -14.61 3.08
N LYS A 31 8.07 -13.74 4.09
CA LYS A 31 7.99 -14.14 5.50
C LYS A 31 6.54 -14.32 5.91
N THR A 32 6.20 -15.51 6.40
CA THR A 32 4.88 -15.82 6.94
C THR A 32 4.84 -15.60 8.44
N ILE A 33 3.94 -14.74 8.91
CA ILE A 33 3.76 -14.41 10.32
C ILE A 33 2.34 -14.83 10.72
N LYS A 34 2.22 -15.76 11.68
CA LYS A 34 0.92 -16.16 12.22
C LYS A 34 0.34 -15.02 13.06
N VAL A 35 -0.85 -14.56 12.70
CA VAL A 35 -1.59 -13.51 13.44
C VAL A 35 -2.57 -14.14 14.40
N ASP A 36 -3.35 -15.13 13.93
CA ASP A 36 -4.30 -15.91 14.73
C ASP A 36 -4.50 -17.29 14.07
N ASP A 37 -5.35 -18.13 14.65
CA ASP A 37 -5.76 -19.38 14.00
C ASP A 37 -6.52 -19.07 12.70
N GLY A 38 -5.96 -19.54 11.59
CA GLY A 38 -6.48 -19.29 10.25
C GLY A 38 -6.19 -17.88 9.71
N LEU A 39 -5.44 -17.03 10.43
CA LEU A 39 -5.06 -15.68 10.00
C LEU A 39 -3.54 -15.49 9.99
N TYR A 40 -3.02 -15.02 8.87
CA TYR A 40 -1.58 -14.81 8.66
C TYR A 40 -1.32 -13.45 8.01
N MET A 41 -0.13 -12.93 8.24
CA MET A 41 0.44 -11.78 7.54
C MET A 41 1.64 -12.28 6.73
N LEU A 42 1.69 -11.97 5.43
CA LEU A 42 2.88 -12.21 4.61
C LEU A 42 3.60 -10.89 4.38
N GLN A 43 4.90 -10.88 4.65
CA GLN A 43 5.76 -9.72 4.45
C GLN A 43 6.79 -10.03 3.35
N GLY A 44 6.92 -9.10 2.40
CA GLY A 44 7.84 -9.23 1.27
C GLY A 44 8.52 -7.89 0.99
N ALA A 45 8.52 -7.46 -0.29
CA ALA A 45 9.12 -6.19 -0.69
C ALA A 45 8.08 -5.07 -0.92
N GLY A 46 6.79 -5.40 -1.03
CA GLY A 46 5.69 -4.44 -1.11
C GLY A 46 4.88 -4.39 0.19
N GLY A 47 3.61 -4.00 0.07
CA GLY A 47 2.68 -4.00 1.19
C GLY A 47 2.53 -5.38 1.86
N ASN A 48 2.25 -5.38 3.15
CA ASN A 48 1.89 -6.59 3.86
C ASN A 48 0.60 -7.17 3.28
N ILE A 49 0.56 -8.50 3.17
CA ILE A 49 -0.59 -9.25 2.69
C ILE A 49 -1.29 -9.88 3.90
N GLY A 50 -2.61 -9.72 3.99
CA GLY A 50 -3.43 -10.47 4.94
C GLY A 50 -3.96 -11.77 4.32
N ILE A 51 -3.90 -12.87 5.06
CA ILE A 51 -4.43 -14.17 4.62
C ILE A 51 -5.42 -14.70 5.64
N SER A 52 -6.63 -15.03 5.19
CA SER A 52 -7.54 -15.93 5.90
C SER A 52 -7.59 -17.28 5.20
N SER A 53 -7.38 -18.34 5.96
CA SER A 53 -7.32 -19.71 5.48
C SER A 53 -8.28 -20.63 6.24
N GLY A 54 -8.96 -21.48 5.50
CA GLY A 54 -9.87 -22.51 6.01
C GLY A 54 -10.53 -23.28 4.88
N VAL A 55 -11.57 -24.05 5.21
CA VAL A 55 -12.23 -25.00 4.29
C VAL A 55 -12.94 -24.35 3.09
N ASP A 56 -13.24 -23.05 3.15
CA ASP A 56 -13.93 -22.34 2.06
C ASP A 56 -12.93 -21.81 1.00
N GLY A 57 -11.63 -21.86 1.28
CA GLY A 57 -10.57 -21.30 0.45
C GLY A 57 -9.67 -20.30 1.16
N ILE A 58 -8.76 -19.72 0.39
CA ILE A 58 -7.96 -18.56 0.82
C ILE A 58 -8.66 -17.26 0.43
N PHE A 59 -8.85 -16.39 1.43
CA PHE A 59 -9.19 -14.98 1.25
C PHE A 59 -7.93 -14.14 1.49
N MET A 60 -7.51 -13.40 0.47
CA MET A 60 -6.27 -12.63 0.45
C MET A 60 -6.58 -11.13 0.48
N ILE A 61 -5.76 -10.36 1.19
CA ILE A 61 -5.83 -8.89 1.26
C ILE A 61 -4.51 -8.36 0.70
N ASP A 62 -4.59 -7.59 -0.39
CA ASP A 62 -3.46 -7.11 -1.21
C ASP A 62 -2.58 -8.24 -1.77
N ASP A 63 -1.73 -7.94 -2.76
CA ASP A 63 -0.96 -8.99 -3.46
C ASP A 63 0.46 -8.63 -3.92
N GLN A 64 1.01 -7.52 -3.40
CA GLN A 64 2.35 -7.03 -3.73
C GLN A 64 2.61 -6.88 -5.23
N PHE A 65 3.86 -7.03 -5.66
CA PHE A 65 4.28 -6.84 -7.04
C PHE A 65 4.11 -8.12 -7.86
N SER A 66 3.78 -7.99 -9.15
CA SER A 66 3.60 -9.11 -10.08
C SER A 66 4.72 -10.17 -10.00
N PRO A 67 6.02 -9.83 -10.03
CA PRO A 67 7.09 -10.84 -9.98
C PRO A 67 7.14 -11.68 -8.70
N LEU A 68 6.52 -11.21 -7.61
CA LEU A 68 6.46 -11.93 -6.33
C LEU A 68 5.31 -12.93 -6.24
N THR A 69 4.35 -12.89 -7.17
CA THR A 69 3.16 -13.78 -7.13
C THR A 69 3.53 -15.26 -6.95
N PRO A 70 4.51 -15.84 -7.66
CA PRO A 70 4.88 -17.24 -7.46
C PRO A 70 5.40 -17.55 -6.05
N LYS A 71 6.20 -16.64 -5.47
CA LYS A 71 6.75 -16.81 -4.11
C LYS A 71 5.67 -16.65 -3.04
N ILE A 72 4.74 -15.71 -3.25
CA ILE A 72 3.58 -15.50 -2.38
C ILE A 72 2.67 -16.72 -2.38
N LEU A 73 2.34 -17.25 -3.56
CA LEU A 73 1.54 -18.46 -3.68
C LEU A 73 2.24 -19.68 -3.06
N ALA A 74 3.57 -19.78 -3.17
CA ALA A 74 4.33 -20.82 -2.49
C ALA A 74 4.20 -20.72 -0.95
N ALA A 75 4.36 -19.52 -0.38
CA ALA A 75 4.15 -19.30 1.06
C ALA A 75 2.70 -19.61 1.51
N ILE A 76 1.71 -19.28 0.68
CA ILE A 76 0.29 -19.64 0.94
C ILE A 76 0.10 -21.17 0.92
N ARG A 77 0.81 -21.89 0.05
CA ARG A 77 0.73 -23.37 -0.03
C ARG A 77 1.28 -24.06 1.22
N GLU A 78 2.25 -23.46 1.90
CA GLU A 78 2.73 -23.93 3.19
C GLU A 78 1.68 -23.74 4.31
N ILE A 79 0.81 -22.75 4.18
CA ILE A 79 -0.32 -22.52 5.09
C ILE A 79 -1.47 -23.49 4.81
N SER A 80 -1.84 -23.69 3.54
CA SER A 80 -3.00 -24.51 3.17
C SER A 80 -2.99 -24.99 1.70
N PRO A 81 -3.52 -26.20 1.43
CA PRO A 81 -3.72 -26.71 0.08
C PRO A 81 -4.94 -26.10 -0.64
N GLU A 82 -5.72 -25.25 0.01
CA GLU A 82 -6.89 -24.63 -0.61
C GLU A 82 -6.51 -23.53 -1.60
N PRO A 83 -7.30 -23.28 -2.66
CA PRO A 83 -7.01 -22.25 -3.64
C PRO A 83 -7.34 -20.84 -3.11
N VAL A 84 -6.66 -19.82 -3.65
CA VAL A 84 -7.08 -18.42 -3.52
C VAL A 84 -8.39 -18.22 -4.26
N LYS A 85 -9.43 -17.80 -3.54
CA LYS A 85 -10.77 -17.54 -4.08
C LYS A 85 -10.99 -16.06 -4.33
N PHE A 86 -10.54 -15.24 -3.38
CA PHE A 86 -10.68 -13.80 -3.41
C PHE A 86 -9.35 -13.13 -3.08
N VAL A 87 -9.08 -12.03 -3.79
CA VAL A 87 -8.17 -10.99 -3.35
C VAL A 87 -8.97 -9.70 -3.20
N ILE A 88 -8.82 -9.02 -2.06
CA ILE A 88 -9.36 -7.67 -1.87
C ILE A 88 -8.20 -6.67 -1.81
N ASN A 89 -8.22 -5.66 -2.67
CA ASN A 89 -7.23 -4.58 -2.61
C ASN A 89 -7.71 -3.47 -1.67
N THR A 90 -6.84 -3.06 -0.74
CA THR A 90 -7.13 -2.00 0.22
C THR A 90 -7.15 -0.62 -0.42
N HIS A 91 -6.32 -0.40 -1.42
CA HIS A 91 -6.23 0.81 -2.23
C HIS A 91 -5.55 0.49 -3.58
N TRP A 92 -5.26 1.50 -4.40
CA TRP A 92 -4.87 1.30 -5.81
C TRP A 92 -3.36 1.18 -6.08
N HIS A 93 -2.49 1.41 -5.08
CA HIS A 93 -1.05 1.48 -5.36
C HIS A 93 -0.46 0.13 -5.77
N PHE A 94 0.55 0.20 -6.62
CA PHE A 94 1.12 -0.92 -7.36
C PHE A 94 1.85 -1.95 -6.48
N ASP A 95 2.20 -1.59 -5.26
CA ASP A 95 2.74 -2.50 -4.24
C ASP A 95 1.66 -3.22 -3.42
N HIS A 96 0.37 -2.99 -3.73
CA HIS A 96 -0.80 -3.67 -3.15
C HIS A 96 -1.69 -4.34 -4.20
N THR A 97 -1.56 -3.95 -5.47
CA THR A 97 -2.36 -4.46 -6.60
C THR A 97 -1.52 -5.03 -7.74
N GLY A 98 -0.20 -5.07 -7.60
CA GLY A 98 0.69 -5.44 -8.69
C GLY A 98 0.55 -6.92 -9.08
N GLY A 99 0.09 -7.78 -8.18
CA GLY A 99 -0.20 -9.18 -8.45
C GLY A 99 -1.54 -9.44 -9.14
N ASN A 100 -2.40 -8.42 -9.26
CA ASN A 100 -3.80 -8.59 -9.66
C ASN A 100 -3.93 -9.31 -11.01
N GLU A 101 -3.10 -8.96 -12.00
CA GLU A 101 -3.16 -9.59 -13.34
C GLU A 101 -2.90 -11.10 -13.26
N ASN A 102 -1.89 -11.51 -12.48
CA ASN A 102 -1.54 -12.92 -12.33
C ASN A 102 -2.67 -13.69 -11.66
N LEU A 103 -3.23 -13.13 -10.57
CA LEU A 103 -4.32 -13.76 -9.84
C LEU A 103 -5.61 -13.81 -10.66
N GLY A 104 -5.96 -12.73 -11.36
CA GLY A 104 -7.14 -12.69 -12.23
C GLY A 104 -7.05 -13.67 -13.40
N ASN A 105 -5.87 -13.84 -14.00
CA ASN A 105 -5.64 -14.87 -15.03
C ASN A 105 -5.77 -16.30 -14.47
N MET A 106 -5.62 -16.50 -13.16
CA MET A 106 -5.88 -17.77 -12.47
C MET A 106 -7.35 -17.95 -12.04
N GLY A 107 -8.22 -16.97 -12.34
CA GLY A 107 -9.64 -17.01 -12.00
C GLY A 107 -9.95 -16.59 -10.56
N VAL A 108 -9.03 -15.92 -9.86
CA VAL A 108 -9.28 -15.32 -8.55
C VAL A 108 -10.24 -14.14 -8.71
N ILE A 109 -11.23 -14.01 -7.83
CA ILE A 109 -12.15 -12.87 -7.82
C ILE A 109 -11.46 -11.69 -7.13
N ILE A 110 -11.22 -10.63 -7.90
CA ILE A 110 -10.64 -9.39 -7.41
C ILE A 110 -11.76 -8.45 -6.93
N VAL A 111 -11.63 -7.97 -5.70
CA VAL A 111 -12.58 -7.06 -5.06
C VAL A 111 -11.87 -5.77 -4.65
N ALA A 112 -12.49 -4.63 -4.83
CA ALA A 112 -11.96 -3.37 -4.31
C ALA A 112 -13.05 -2.29 -4.18
N HIS A 113 -12.72 -1.16 -3.57
CA HIS A 113 -13.61 0.00 -3.58
C HIS A 113 -13.80 0.56 -5.02
N ASP A 114 -14.95 1.18 -5.32
CA ASP A 114 -15.26 1.75 -6.65
C ASP A 114 -14.17 2.72 -7.16
N ASN A 115 -13.56 3.51 -6.27
CA ASN A 115 -12.48 4.42 -6.67
C ASN A 115 -11.18 3.68 -7.01
N VAL A 116 -10.91 2.53 -6.38
CA VAL A 116 -9.77 1.69 -6.75
C VAL A 116 -9.96 1.15 -8.17
N TYR A 117 -11.16 0.67 -8.50
CA TYR A 117 -11.48 0.25 -9.87
C TYR A 117 -11.26 1.38 -10.88
N LYS A 118 -11.78 2.60 -10.62
CA LYS A 118 -11.62 3.75 -11.52
C LYS A 118 -10.15 4.09 -11.77
N ARG A 119 -9.33 4.07 -10.71
CA ARG A 119 -7.89 4.34 -10.78
C ARG A 119 -7.14 3.27 -11.55
N LEU A 120 -7.42 2.01 -11.30
CA LEU A 120 -6.82 0.90 -12.06
C LEU A 120 -7.27 0.90 -13.53
N ASN A 121 -8.49 1.35 -13.83
CA ASN A 121 -9.04 1.35 -15.19
C ASN A 121 -8.69 2.62 -16.00
N SER A 122 -7.74 3.43 -15.55
CA SER A 122 -7.28 4.62 -16.29
C SER A 122 -5.82 4.95 -15.98
N ASP A 123 -5.12 5.57 -16.93
CA ASP A 123 -3.75 6.02 -16.71
C ASP A 123 -3.69 7.00 -15.53
N GLN A 124 -2.75 6.76 -14.62
CA GLN A 124 -2.46 7.63 -13.47
C GLN A 124 -1.07 8.25 -13.60
N PHE A 125 -0.89 9.44 -13.03
CA PHE A 125 0.42 10.05 -12.87
C PHE A 125 0.69 10.34 -11.40
N MET A 126 1.64 9.61 -10.81
CA MET A 126 2.10 9.83 -9.44
C MET A 126 3.19 10.91 -9.46
N LYS A 127 2.77 12.16 -9.26
CA LYS A 127 3.65 13.34 -9.31
C LYS A 127 4.84 13.22 -8.36
N ASP A 128 4.62 12.70 -7.14
CA ASP A 128 5.67 12.63 -6.11
C ASP A 128 6.83 11.73 -6.50
N PHE A 129 6.60 10.74 -7.37
CA PHE A 129 7.62 9.83 -7.88
C PHE A 129 7.92 10.04 -9.38
N ASN A 130 7.31 11.07 -9.99
CA ASN A 130 7.37 11.34 -11.43
C ASN A 130 7.11 10.07 -12.27
N MET A 131 6.06 9.33 -11.90
CA MET A 131 5.80 7.99 -12.42
C MET A 131 4.45 7.94 -13.15
N ASN A 132 4.46 7.45 -14.39
CA ASN A 132 3.24 7.10 -15.10
C ASN A 132 2.87 5.65 -14.78
N ILE A 133 1.64 5.44 -14.33
CA ILE A 133 1.06 4.11 -14.12
C ILE A 133 0.00 3.92 -15.20
N PRO A 134 0.24 3.06 -16.21
CA PRO A 134 -0.76 2.82 -17.24
C PRO A 134 -1.99 2.12 -16.64
N ALA A 135 -3.14 2.27 -17.30
CA ALA A 135 -4.34 1.51 -16.96
C ALA A 135 -4.01 0.01 -16.90
N ALA A 136 -4.49 -0.65 -15.85
CA ALA A 136 -4.27 -2.06 -15.61
C ALA A 136 -4.99 -2.90 -16.69
N PRO A 137 -4.41 -4.06 -17.08
CA PRO A 137 -5.07 -5.00 -17.97
C PRO A 137 -6.42 -5.47 -17.41
N LYS A 138 -7.35 -5.86 -18.29
CA LYS A 138 -8.71 -6.30 -17.88
C LYS A 138 -8.70 -7.38 -16.80
N ALA A 139 -7.73 -8.30 -16.85
CA ALA A 139 -7.58 -9.38 -15.87
C ALA A 139 -7.19 -8.87 -14.47
N ALA A 140 -6.57 -7.69 -14.37
CA ALA A 140 -6.16 -7.07 -13.11
C ALA A 140 -7.25 -6.19 -12.48
N LEU A 141 -8.37 -5.97 -13.17
CA LEU A 141 -9.42 -5.08 -12.69
C LEU A 141 -10.33 -5.79 -11.68
N PRO A 142 -10.71 -5.11 -10.58
CA PRO A 142 -11.76 -5.60 -9.69
C PRO A 142 -13.06 -5.86 -10.45
N VAL A 143 -13.63 -7.04 -10.26
CA VAL A 143 -14.92 -7.44 -10.87
C VAL A 143 -16.09 -7.35 -9.89
N VAL A 144 -15.78 -7.26 -8.59
CA VAL A 144 -16.73 -6.89 -7.55
C VAL A 144 -16.24 -5.60 -6.93
N THR A 145 -17.11 -4.60 -6.86
CA THR A 145 -16.78 -3.32 -6.22
C THR A 145 -17.79 -2.94 -5.15
N PHE A 146 -17.38 -2.05 -4.25
CA PHE A 146 -18.22 -1.54 -3.17
C PHE A 146 -17.96 -0.06 -2.90
N ASN A 147 -18.90 0.62 -2.24
CA ASN A 147 -18.81 2.04 -1.89
C ASN A 147 -18.64 2.27 -0.37
N ASP A 148 -19.53 1.75 0.49
CA ASP A 148 -19.38 1.87 1.95
C ASP A 148 -18.71 0.64 2.57
N ARG A 149 -19.30 -0.54 2.31
CA ARG A 149 -18.83 -1.80 2.87
C ARG A 149 -19.17 -2.98 1.98
N VAL A 150 -18.41 -4.06 2.15
CA VAL A 150 -18.74 -5.41 1.68
C VAL A 150 -18.40 -6.41 2.78
N SER A 151 -19.12 -7.52 2.85
CA SER A 151 -18.91 -8.57 3.85
C SER A 151 -18.78 -9.93 3.18
N PHE A 152 -17.86 -10.74 3.69
CA PHE A 152 -17.62 -12.10 3.29
C PHE A 152 -17.80 -13.00 4.50
N HIS A 153 -18.46 -14.14 4.28
CA HIS A 153 -18.62 -15.18 5.28
C HIS A 153 -17.85 -16.40 4.81
N MET A 154 -16.62 -16.53 5.29
CA MET A 154 -15.68 -17.58 4.88
C MET A 154 -14.83 -18.02 6.06
N ASN A 155 -14.47 -19.29 6.10
CA ASN A 155 -13.57 -19.88 7.09
C ASN A 155 -14.07 -19.67 8.54
N GLY A 156 -15.39 -19.61 8.72
CA GLY A 156 -16.04 -19.32 10.00
C GLY A 156 -15.88 -17.87 10.48
N LEU A 157 -15.45 -16.95 9.62
CA LEU A 157 -15.24 -15.54 9.93
C LEU A 157 -16.26 -14.67 9.19
N GLU A 158 -16.71 -13.60 9.85
CA GLU A 158 -17.22 -12.40 9.18
C GLU A 158 -16.04 -11.46 8.87
N ILE A 159 -15.69 -11.38 7.58
CA ILE A 159 -14.66 -10.49 7.06
C ILE A 159 -15.35 -9.29 6.43
N GLN A 160 -15.15 -8.09 6.98
CA GLN A 160 -15.83 -6.89 6.53
C GLN A 160 -14.82 -5.84 6.04
N ALA A 161 -14.89 -5.48 4.77
CA ALA A 161 -14.18 -4.33 4.24
C ALA A 161 -15.02 -3.07 4.40
N ARG A 162 -14.41 -1.99 4.88
CA ARG A 162 -15.08 -0.69 5.07
C ARG A 162 -14.24 0.41 4.46
N HIS A 163 -14.88 1.29 3.72
CA HIS A 163 -14.23 2.42 3.07
C HIS A 163 -13.91 3.55 4.07
N PHE A 164 -12.72 4.14 3.92
CA PHE A 164 -12.24 5.28 4.69
C PHE A 164 -11.67 6.34 3.74
N ALA A 165 -12.51 7.29 3.32
CA ALA A 165 -12.14 8.25 2.30
C ALA A 165 -11.04 9.24 2.74
N ASN A 166 -10.15 9.57 1.79
CA ASN A 166 -9.20 10.69 1.81
C ASN A 166 -8.12 10.59 2.90
N ALA A 167 -7.77 9.37 3.31
CA ALA A 167 -6.65 9.14 4.22
C ALA A 167 -5.36 9.03 3.42
N HIS A 168 -5.00 7.84 2.97
CA HIS A 168 -3.89 7.59 2.08
C HIS A 168 -4.25 7.89 0.62
N THR A 169 -5.45 7.48 0.21
CA THR A 169 -6.08 7.75 -1.10
C THR A 169 -7.59 8.01 -0.93
N ASP A 170 -8.31 8.22 -2.03
CA ASP A 170 -9.77 8.27 -2.06
C ASP A 170 -10.45 6.89 -2.13
N GLY A 171 -9.66 5.81 -2.13
CA GLY A 171 -10.12 4.43 -2.29
C GLY A 171 -9.88 3.54 -1.07
N ASP A 172 -9.32 4.07 0.00
CA ASP A 172 -8.79 3.25 1.10
C ASP A 172 -9.87 2.41 1.78
N SER A 173 -9.49 1.20 2.16
CA SER A 173 -10.35 0.25 2.87
C SER A 173 -9.62 -0.41 4.02
N VAL A 174 -10.30 -0.51 5.16
CA VAL A 174 -9.85 -1.31 6.31
C VAL A 174 -10.66 -2.60 6.35
N ILE A 175 -9.98 -3.73 6.48
CA ILE A 175 -10.58 -5.05 6.56
C ILE A 175 -10.66 -5.46 8.03
N PHE A 176 -11.85 -5.81 8.49
CA PHE A 176 -12.13 -6.22 9.86
C PHE A 176 -12.45 -7.71 9.90
N PHE A 177 -11.71 -8.47 10.71
CA PHE A 177 -12.03 -9.85 11.05
C PHE A 177 -12.79 -9.86 12.38
N LYS A 178 -14.12 -9.69 12.33
CA LYS A 178 -14.96 -9.36 13.50
C LYS A 178 -14.81 -10.35 14.65
N ASN A 179 -14.73 -11.65 14.35
CA ASN A 179 -14.62 -12.71 15.37
C ASN A 179 -13.20 -12.96 15.89
N LYS A 180 -12.18 -12.27 15.35
CA LYS A 180 -10.75 -12.51 15.65
C LYS A 180 -10.04 -11.29 16.22
N ASN A 181 -10.77 -10.20 16.47
CA ASN A 181 -10.21 -8.93 16.96
C ASN A 181 -8.94 -8.53 16.17
N THR A 182 -8.99 -8.68 14.85
CA THR A 182 -7.87 -8.39 13.95
C THR A 182 -8.36 -7.44 12.86
N ILE A 183 -7.53 -6.48 12.47
CA ILE A 183 -7.79 -5.60 11.31
C ILE A 183 -6.59 -5.56 10.36
N HIS A 184 -6.85 -5.32 9.08
CA HIS A 184 -5.84 -4.95 8.09
C HIS A 184 -6.15 -3.53 7.60
N THR A 185 -5.22 -2.60 7.80
CA THR A 185 -5.49 -1.17 7.54
C THR A 185 -5.09 -0.71 6.15
N GLY A 186 -4.30 -1.53 5.43
CA GLY A 186 -3.55 -1.04 4.29
C GLY A 186 -2.72 0.18 4.70
N ASP A 187 -2.49 1.07 3.75
CA ASP A 187 -1.59 2.22 3.91
C ASP A 187 -2.18 3.38 4.72
N ILE A 188 -3.35 3.19 5.33
CA ILE A 188 -3.78 4.07 6.42
C ILE A 188 -2.81 4.00 7.62
N PHE A 189 -2.07 2.90 7.78
CA PHE A 189 -1.08 2.76 8.84
C PHE A 189 0.21 2.10 8.34
N PHE A 190 1.30 2.84 8.55
CA PHE A 190 2.68 2.40 8.36
C PHE A 190 3.32 2.27 9.75
N ASN A 191 3.74 1.06 10.13
CA ASN A 191 4.26 0.81 11.48
C ASN A 191 5.78 1.03 11.54
N GLY A 192 6.21 2.07 12.24
CA GLY A 192 7.64 2.39 12.44
C GLY A 192 8.32 3.11 11.27
N LEU A 193 7.55 3.72 10.36
CA LEU A 193 8.09 4.52 9.27
C LEU A 193 7.13 5.63 8.82
N TYR A 194 7.66 6.68 8.18
CA TYR A 194 6.83 7.72 7.59
C TYR A 194 5.92 7.15 6.50
N PRO A 195 4.63 7.52 6.49
CA PRO A 195 3.71 7.07 5.46
C PRO A 195 3.95 7.81 4.15
N TYR A 196 3.63 7.14 3.04
CA TYR A 196 3.23 7.88 1.85
C TYR A 196 1.79 8.35 2.01
N ILE A 197 1.47 9.57 1.59
CA ILE A 197 0.11 10.12 1.58
C ILE A 197 -0.11 10.73 0.20
N ASP A 198 -0.88 10.04 -0.64
CA ASP A 198 -1.04 10.40 -2.04
C ASP A 198 -2.11 11.50 -2.21
N SER A 199 -1.66 12.74 -2.07
CA SER A 199 -2.52 13.92 -2.27
C SER A 199 -3.09 14.04 -3.69
N GLY A 200 -2.40 13.46 -4.69
CA GLY A 200 -2.89 13.38 -6.07
C GLY A 200 -4.05 12.39 -6.21
N ALA A 201 -4.06 11.36 -5.37
CA ALA A 201 -5.15 10.40 -5.24
C ALA A 201 -6.20 10.74 -4.17
N GLY A 202 -6.19 11.96 -3.62
CA GLY A 202 -7.18 12.42 -2.64
C GLY A 202 -6.78 12.21 -1.17
N GLY A 203 -5.60 11.65 -0.91
CA GLY A 203 -5.06 11.51 0.44
C GLY A 203 -4.71 12.84 1.11
N SER A 204 -4.69 12.86 2.44
CA SER A 204 -4.25 14.02 3.21
C SER A 204 -3.82 13.65 4.63
N ILE A 205 -2.86 14.38 5.20
CA ILE A 205 -2.45 14.16 6.60
C ILE A 205 -3.60 14.36 7.60
N TYR A 206 -4.51 15.30 7.31
CA TYR A 206 -5.70 15.51 8.14
C TYR A 206 -6.69 14.35 8.03
N GLY A 207 -6.86 13.79 6.82
CA GLY A 207 -7.66 12.59 6.60
C GLY A 207 -7.06 11.38 7.30
N MET A 208 -5.74 11.19 7.22
CA MET A 208 -5.02 10.15 7.99
C MET A 208 -5.27 10.28 9.48
N ILE A 209 -5.08 11.47 10.07
CA ILE A 209 -5.33 11.73 11.50
C ILE A 209 -6.79 11.42 11.86
N LYS A 210 -7.75 11.87 11.05
CA LYS A 210 -9.18 11.63 11.28
C LYS A 210 -9.52 10.14 11.24
N THR A 211 -9.02 9.43 10.24
CA THR A 211 -9.26 8.01 10.03
C THR A 211 -8.61 7.18 11.14
N VAL A 212 -7.35 7.45 11.49
CA VAL A 212 -6.67 6.77 12.60
C VAL A 212 -7.41 6.97 13.92
N LYS A 213 -7.86 8.19 14.23
CA LYS A 213 -8.71 8.45 15.42
C LYS A 213 -9.99 7.62 15.41
N HIS A 214 -10.63 7.50 14.24
CA HIS A 214 -11.85 6.70 14.11
C HIS A 214 -11.58 5.21 14.32
N ILE A 215 -10.48 4.67 13.76
CA ILE A 215 -10.08 3.28 13.95
C ILE A 215 -9.77 3.02 15.43
N LEU A 216 -9.00 3.90 16.09
CA LEU A 216 -8.69 3.78 17.52
C LEU A 216 -9.94 3.73 18.41
N GLY A 217 -11.04 4.38 18.01
CA GLY A 217 -12.34 4.31 18.70
C GLY A 217 -13.13 3.02 18.46
N GLN A 218 -12.66 2.14 17.59
CA GLN A 218 -13.32 0.87 17.21
C GLN A 218 -12.54 -0.37 17.64
N ILE A 219 -11.33 -0.18 18.18
CA ILE A 219 -10.43 -1.27 18.56
C ILE A 219 -10.10 -1.20 20.06
N ASP A 220 -9.72 -2.35 20.60
CA ASP A 220 -9.31 -2.49 22.00
C ASP A 220 -7.83 -2.87 22.11
N ASP A 221 -7.36 -3.02 23.34
CA ASP A 221 -5.94 -3.25 23.62
C ASP A 221 -5.48 -4.67 23.25
N GLN A 222 -6.42 -5.56 22.92
CA GLN A 222 -6.17 -6.91 22.41
C GLN A 222 -6.21 -6.98 20.88
N THR A 223 -6.56 -5.88 20.20
CA THR A 223 -6.66 -5.87 18.74
C THR A 223 -5.28 -6.03 18.09
N LYS A 224 -5.17 -7.00 17.19
CA LYS A 224 -4.01 -7.18 16.30
C LYS A 224 -4.22 -6.38 15.02
N ILE A 225 -3.20 -5.67 14.58
CA ILE A 225 -3.28 -4.76 13.42
C ILE A 225 -2.23 -5.19 12.41
N ILE A 226 -2.67 -5.57 11.22
CA ILE A 226 -1.80 -5.75 10.05
C ILE A 226 -1.70 -4.36 9.38
N PRO A 227 -0.56 -3.66 9.49
CA PRO A 227 -0.36 -2.39 8.81
C PRO A 227 -0.12 -2.63 7.32
N GLY A 228 -0.28 -1.60 6.48
CA GLY A 228 0.10 -1.67 5.07
C GLY A 228 1.59 -1.95 4.91
N HIS A 229 2.42 -1.36 5.78
CA HIS A 229 3.87 -1.60 5.84
C HIS A 229 4.39 -1.67 7.27
N GLY A 230 5.46 -2.42 7.48
CA GLY A 230 6.11 -2.59 8.79
C GLY A 230 5.64 -3.85 9.53
N PRO A 231 6.10 -4.06 10.78
CA PRO A 231 5.80 -5.28 11.53
C PRO A 231 4.34 -5.32 12.01
N LEU A 232 3.86 -6.53 12.31
CA LEU A 232 2.56 -6.76 12.94
C LEU A 232 2.44 -5.89 14.20
N ALA A 233 1.33 -5.20 14.33
CA ALA A 233 1.15 -4.10 15.26
C ALA A 233 0.02 -4.34 16.25
N ASN A 234 -0.05 -3.49 17.26
CA ASN A 234 -1.15 -3.40 18.21
C ASN A 234 -1.68 -1.95 18.29
N LYS A 235 -2.66 -1.73 19.17
CA LYS A 235 -3.28 -0.42 19.37
C LYS A 235 -2.31 0.67 19.84
N GLN A 236 -1.33 0.35 20.68
CA GLN A 236 -0.33 1.31 21.15
C GLN A 236 0.55 1.80 19.98
N ASP A 237 0.91 0.92 19.05
CA ASP A 237 1.67 1.30 17.85
C ASP A 237 0.87 2.29 17.00
N LEU A 238 -0.44 2.05 16.82
CA LEU A 238 -1.32 2.97 16.09
C LEU A 238 -1.50 4.31 16.83
N GLN A 239 -1.50 4.32 18.17
CA GLN A 239 -1.50 5.56 18.95
C GLN A 239 -0.19 6.35 18.78
N ASN A 240 0.96 5.67 18.77
CA ASN A 240 2.27 6.29 18.52
C ASN A 240 2.31 6.90 17.12
N TYR A 241 1.75 6.22 16.13
CA TYR A 241 1.58 6.73 14.78
C TYR A 241 0.69 7.98 14.72
N LEU A 242 -0.44 7.98 15.41
CA LEU A 242 -1.30 9.17 15.51
C LEU A 242 -0.56 10.37 16.13
N GLN A 243 0.21 10.13 17.19
CA GLN A 243 1.02 11.17 17.84
C GLN A 243 2.08 11.73 16.87
N MET A 244 2.73 10.87 16.10
CA MET A 244 3.67 11.29 15.06
C MET A 244 2.99 12.17 14.02
N LEU A 245 1.85 11.75 13.44
CA LEU A 245 1.13 12.56 12.46
C LEU A 245 0.74 13.94 13.01
N ALA A 246 0.26 14.00 14.26
CA ALA A 246 -0.08 15.25 14.92
C ALA A 246 1.15 16.14 15.15
N GLN A 247 2.30 15.56 15.52
CA GLN A 247 3.55 16.29 15.68
C GLN A 247 4.08 16.83 14.35
N VAL A 248 3.93 16.09 13.26
CA VAL A 248 4.28 16.56 11.89
C VAL A 248 3.46 17.79 11.53
N VAL A 249 2.14 17.77 11.73
CA VAL A 249 1.28 18.94 11.50
C VAL A 249 1.73 20.11 12.36
N LYS A 250 1.92 19.90 13.66
CA LYS A 250 2.38 20.93 14.60
C LYS A 250 3.72 21.57 14.20
N SER A 251 4.62 20.77 13.61
CA SER A 251 5.94 21.23 13.17
C SER A 251 5.90 21.98 11.83
N LEU A 252 5.02 21.59 10.91
CA LEU A 252 5.00 22.12 9.53
C LEU A 252 3.99 23.24 9.29
N GLU A 253 2.85 23.22 10.00
CA GLU A 253 1.76 24.18 9.79
C GLU A 253 2.16 25.64 10.06
N PRO A 254 2.91 25.98 11.13
CA PRO A 254 3.37 27.36 11.33
C PRO A 254 4.27 27.86 10.19
N LEU A 255 5.16 27.00 9.67
CA LEU A 255 6.03 27.34 8.55
C LEU A 255 5.21 27.62 7.28
N ALA A 256 4.16 26.84 7.06
CA ALA A 256 3.26 27.01 5.92
C ALA A 256 2.43 28.30 6.05
N GLN A 257 1.97 28.65 7.26
CA GLN A 257 1.24 29.89 7.56
C GLN A 257 2.10 31.13 7.35
N GLU A 258 3.39 31.06 7.68
CA GLU A 258 4.38 32.11 7.38
C GLU A 258 4.69 32.23 5.87
N GLY A 259 4.17 31.32 5.04
CA GLY A 259 4.43 31.31 3.60
C GLY A 259 5.85 30.87 3.25
N LEU A 260 6.54 30.16 4.14
CA LEU A 260 7.93 29.76 3.94
C LEU A 260 8.05 28.87 2.67
N PRO A 261 9.00 29.14 1.77
CA PRO A 261 9.24 28.26 0.62
C PRO A 261 9.62 26.84 1.05
N LEU A 262 9.21 25.84 0.26
CA LEU A 262 9.45 24.42 0.57
C LEU A 262 10.94 24.11 0.82
N GLU A 263 11.83 24.64 -0.02
CA GLU A 263 13.28 24.42 0.11
C GLU A 263 13.81 24.86 1.48
N GLU A 264 13.30 25.99 1.98
CA GLU A 264 13.66 26.52 3.29
C GLU A 264 13.01 25.73 4.44
N ALA A 265 11.78 25.22 4.24
CA ALA A 265 11.14 24.32 5.20
C ALA A 265 11.93 23.01 5.36
N ILE A 266 12.44 22.43 4.27
CA ILE A 266 13.29 21.23 4.30
C ILE A 266 14.62 21.53 5.03
N LYS A 267 15.29 22.65 4.70
CA LYS A 267 16.56 23.04 5.35
C LYS A 267 16.45 23.21 6.87
N ARG A 268 15.27 23.61 7.37
CA ARG A 268 15.03 23.75 8.82
C ARG A 268 14.95 22.41 9.56
N ASP A 269 14.80 21.29 8.84
CA ASP A 269 14.61 19.94 9.39
C ASP A 269 13.64 19.89 10.59
N PRO A 270 12.39 20.36 10.41
CA PRO A 270 11.41 20.51 11.50
C PRO A 270 10.96 19.16 12.09
N LEU A 271 11.34 18.05 11.46
CA LEU A 271 11.02 16.68 11.87
C LEU A 271 12.24 15.93 12.44
N LYS A 272 13.37 16.61 12.68
CA LYS A 272 14.62 15.99 13.18
C LYS A 272 14.41 14.98 14.32
N ASN A 273 13.59 15.34 15.30
CA ASN A 273 13.33 14.50 16.49
C ASN A 273 12.47 13.26 16.20
N LEU A 274 11.82 13.20 15.04
CA LEU A 274 11.03 12.06 14.59
C LEU A 274 11.84 11.14 13.67
N ASN A 275 12.88 11.66 13.01
CA ASN A 275 13.62 10.95 11.96
C ASN A 275 14.33 9.68 12.46
N GLU A 276 14.77 9.65 13.72
CA GLU A 276 15.39 8.46 14.31
C GLU A 276 14.43 7.26 14.32
N THR A 277 13.16 7.50 14.60
CA THR A 277 12.13 6.44 14.66
C THR A 277 11.46 6.21 13.31
N TRP A 278 11.13 7.27 12.58
CA TRP A 278 10.22 7.19 11.41
C TRP A 278 10.94 7.36 10.06
N GLY A 279 12.16 7.89 10.06
CA GLY A 279 12.92 8.21 8.84
C GLY A 279 13.64 7.03 8.18
N GLY A 280 13.58 5.83 8.79
CA GLY A 280 14.27 4.63 8.30
C GLY A 280 13.65 3.97 7.07
N GLY A 281 12.44 4.37 6.68
CA GLY A 281 11.69 3.77 5.58
C GLY A 281 12.19 4.12 4.17
N PHE A 282 11.40 3.71 3.17
CA PHE A 282 11.65 4.04 1.76
C PHE A 282 11.52 5.55 1.51
N LEU A 283 10.60 6.21 2.21
CA LEU A 283 10.40 7.64 2.13
C LEU A 283 11.38 8.36 3.06
N LYS A 284 12.35 9.07 2.47
CA LYS A 284 13.34 9.84 3.24
C LYS A 284 12.71 11.09 3.87
N PRO A 285 13.21 11.56 5.03
CA PRO A 285 12.63 12.69 5.75
C PRO A 285 12.35 13.92 4.88
N GLU A 286 13.26 14.28 3.99
CA GLU A 286 13.14 15.45 3.11
C GLU A 286 11.97 15.26 2.13
N LYS A 287 11.83 14.04 1.57
CA LYS A 287 10.73 13.71 0.66
C LYS A 287 9.40 13.66 1.38
N PHE A 288 9.38 13.16 2.62
CA PHE A 288 8.18 13.19 3.45
C PHE A 288 7.76 14.64 3.74
N ILE A 289 8.70 15.53 4.10
CA ILE A 289 8.42 16.96 4.25
C ILE A 289 7.86 17.55 2.96
N GLU A 290 8.46 17.27 1.79
CA GLU A 290 7.97 17.74 0.48
C GLU A 290 6.48 17.42 0.26
N ILE A 291 6.09 16.16 0.46
CA ILE A 291 4.73 15.68 0.21
C ILE A 291 3.72 16.32 1.18
N ILE A 292 4.06 16.32 2.47
CA ILE A 292 3.14 16.81 3.51
C ILE A 292 3.04 18.33 3.47
N TYR A 293 4.15 19.02 3.29
CA TYR A 293 4.18 20.48 3.30
C TYR A 293 3.34 21.06 2.15
N ALA A 294 3.41 20.48 0.95
CA ALA A 294 2.56 20.89 -0.17
C ALA A 294 1.06 20.75 0.15
N THR A 295 0.70 19.67 0.85
CA THR A 295 -0.69 19.42 1.29
C THR A 295 -1.14 20.44 2.34
N ILE A 296 -0.29 20.73 3.33
CA ILE A 296 -0.57 21.72 4.39
C ILE A 296 -0.68 23.13 3.80
N GLN A 297 0.20 23.53 2.89
CA GLN A 297 0.13 24.83 2.22
C GLN A 297 -1.18 25.03 1.45
N LYS A 298 -1.71 23.98 0.82
CA LYS A 298 -3.02 24.03 0.17
C LYS A 298 -4.15 24.17 1.21
N HIS A 299 -4.04 23.52 2.36
CA HIS A 299 -5.03 23.60 3.43
C HIS A 299 -5.10 25.00 4.05
N VAL A 300 -3.96 25.58 4.42
CA VAL A 300 -3.87 26.90 5.09
C VAL A 300 -4.36 28.06 4.20
N LYS A 301 -4.32 27.90 2.88
CA LYS A 301 -4.78 28.93 1.92
C LYS A 301 -6.29 28.92 1.66
N ASN A 302 -7.00 27.86 2.07
CA ASN A 302 -8.45 27.70 1.88
C ASN A 302 -9.20 27.96 3.19
#